data_AF-A0A7I4BKC1-F1
#
_entry.id   AF-A0A7I4BKC1-F1
#
_cell.length_a   1.000
_cell.length_b   1.000
_cell.length_c   1.000
_cell.angle_alpha   90.00
_cell.angle_beta   90.00
_cell.angle_gamma   90.00
#
_symmetry.space_group_name_H-M   'P 1'
#
loop_
_entity.id
_entity.type
_entity.pdbx_description
1 polymer ?
#
loop_
_entity_poly.entity_id
_entity_poly.type
_entity_poly.pdbx_seq_one_letter_code
_entity_poly.pdbx_strand_id
1 'polypeptide(L)'
;MASSASASTLADREIADRKVRCYQDIDNGLWGDACKASEIDKENCALACISSTCYNSVYGGDPLEEGEIDLRRGRQFKACIQGLLKSERLAKVRSTTTYQ
;
A
#
# COMPACT_ATOMS: atom_id res chain seq x y z
N MET A 1 9.97 24.99 9.60
CA MET A 1 8.89 24.53 8.69
C MET A 1 9.43 23.34 7.92
N ALA A 2 9.07 22.10 8.26
CA ALA A 2 9.48 20.93 7.47
C ALA A 2 8.59 20.84 6.23
N SER A 3 9.17 21.06 5.04
CA SER A 3 8.44 21.15 3.79
C SER A 3 7.64 19.88 3.48
N SER A 4 6.35 20.03 3.19
CA SER A 4 5.41 18.93 2.88
C SER A 4 5.86 18.01 1.74
N ALA A 5 6.77 18.48 0.86
CA ALA A 5 7.36 17.69 -0.23
C ALA A 5 8.37 16.62 0.24
N SER A 6 9.06 16.81 1.37
CA SER A 6 9.95 15.78 1.91
C SER A 6 9.17 14.65 2.60
N ALA A 7 8.03 14.97 3.20
CA ALA A 7 7.15 13.98 3.81
C ALA A 7 6.46 13.08 2.77
N SER A 8 6.02 13.64 1.63
CA SER A 8 5.44 12.85 0.53
C SER A 8 6.47 11.89 -0.07
N THR A 9 7.71 12.35 -0.29
CA THR A 9 8.77 11.48 -0.84
C THR A 9 9.17 10.34 0.11
N LEU A 10 9.14 10.55 1.43
CA LEU A 10 9.39 9.47 2.40
C LEU A 10 8.24 8.45 2.44
N ALA A 11 6.99 8.90 2.41
CA ALA A 11 5.84 8.00 2.35
C ALA A 11 5.82 7.21 1.04
N ASP A 12 6.20 7.84 -0.06
CA ASP A 12 6.28 7.20 -1.38
C ASP A 12 7.34 6.10 -1.41
N ARG A 13 8.52 6.35 -0.83
CA ARG A 13 9.55 5.31 -0.67
C ARG A 13 9.07 4.16 0.20
N GLU A 14 8.45 4.44 1.34
CA GLU A 14 7.90 3.40 2.22
C GLU A 14 6.85 2.54 1.48
N ILE A 15 5.98 3.15 0.68
CA ILE A 15 5.00 2.42 -0.13
C ILE A 15 5.69 1.54 -1.18
N ALA A 16 6.73 2.06 -1.85
CA ALA A 16 7.53 1.28 -2.80
C ALA A 16 8.25 0.11 -2.11
N ASP A 17 8.86 0.33 -0.95
CA ASP A 17 9.56 -0.71 -0.18
C ASP A 17 8.60 -1.78 0.35
N ARG A 18 7.37 -1.40 0.74
CA ARG A 18 6.29 -2.36 1.04
C ARG A 18 5.92 -3.19 -0.17
N LYS A 19 5.77 -2.57 -1.34
CA LYS A 19 5.43 -3.27 -2.58
C LYS A 19 6.49 -4.30 -2.95
N VAL A 20 7.77 -3.96 -2.84
CA VAL A 20 8.88 -4.91 -3.07
C VAL A 20 8.79 -6.13 -2.14
N ARG A 21 8.58 -5.90 -0.83
CA ARG A 21 8.39 -6.99 0.13
C ARG A 21 7.17 -7.86 -0.19
N CYS A 22 6.05 -7.25 -0.56
CA CYS A 22 4.86 -7.97 -0.97
C CYS A 22 5.09 -8.88 -2.18
N TYR A 23 5.83 -8.40 -3.19
CA TYR A 23 6.19 -9.27 -4.32
C TYR A 23 7.07 -10.43 -3.89
N GLN A 24 8.04 -10.22 -3.00
CA GLN A 24 8.87 -11.30 -2.46
C GLN A 24 8.03 -12.34 -1.72
N ASP A 25 7.10 -11.90 -0.87
CA ASP A 25 6.20 -12.81 -0.13
C ASP A 25 5.29 -13.60 -1.07
N ILE A 26 4.76 -12.96 -2.12
CA ILE A 26 3.97 -13.63 -3.16
C ILE A 26 4.84 -14.66 -3.88
N ASP A 27 6.03 -14.30 -4.34
CA ASP A 27 6.94 -15.20 -5.06
C ASP A 27 7.37 -16.39 -4.20
N ASN A 28 7.57 -16.17 -2.90
CA ASN A 28 7.83 -17.21 -1.91
C ASN A 28 6.63 -18.12 -1.62
N GLY A 29 5.44 -17.81 -2.15
CA GLY A 29 4.23 -18.63 -2.03
C GLY A 29 3.39 -18.35 -0.80
N LEU A 30 3.65 -17.27 -0.06
CA LEU A 30 2.91 -16.93 1.17
C LEU A 30 1.47 -16.47 0.89
N TRP A 31 1.14 -16.18 -0.36
CA TRP A 31 -0.17 -15.68 -0.81
C TRP A 31 -0.96 -16.69 -1.67
N GLY A 32 -0.46 -17.93 -1.79
CA GLY A 32 -1.11 -18.99 -2.56
C GLY A 32 -0.94 -18.87 -4.08
N ASP A 33 -1.32 -19.92 -4.80
CA ASP A 33 -1.07 -20.05 -6.24
C ASP A 33 -1.90 -19.07 -7.10
N ALA A 34 -3.06 -18.63 -6.60
CA ALA A 34 -3.89 -17.65 -7.30
C ALA A 34 -3.13 -16.34 -7.53
N CYS A 35 -2.33 -15.88 -6.56
CA CYS A 35 -1.52 -14.66 -6.70
C CYS A 35 -0.32 -14.81 -7.65
N LYS A 36 -0.12 -16.00 -8.24
CA LYS A 36 0.91 -16.29 -9.25
C LYS A 36 0.32 -16.69 -10.59
N ALA A 37 -1.01 -16.73 -10.71
CA ALA A 37 -1.69 -17.20 -11.92
C ALA A 37 -1.44 -16.27 -13.12
N SER A 38 -1.29 -14.97 -12.87
CA SER A 38 -0.94 -13.96 -13.87
C SER A 38 -0.23 -12.76 -13.23
N GLU A 39 0.34 -11.88 -14.07
CA GLU A 39 0.91 -10.61 -13.59
C GLU A 39 -0.14 -9.71 -12.93
N ILE A 40 -1.39 -9.73 -13.42
CA ILE A 40 -2.45 -8.90 -12.84
C ILE A 40 -2.96 -9.48 -11.51
N ASP A 41 -3.01 -10.80 -11.36
CA ASP A 41 -3.30 -11.43 -10.07
C ASP A 41 -2.22 -11.10 -9.05
N LYS A 42 -0.94 -11.16 -9.46
CA LYS A 42 0.20 -10.76 -8.63
C LYS A 42 0.10 -9.29 -8.21
N GLU A 43 -0.27 -8.40 -9.12
CA GLU A 43 -0.45 -6.98 -8.80
C GLU A 43 -1.61 -6.75 -7.83
N ASN A 44 -2.78 -7.34 -8.06
CA ASN A 44 -3.93 -7.23 -7.15
C ASN A 44 -3.58 -7.77 -5.75
N CYS A 45 -2.89 -8.90 -5.66
CA CYS A 45 -2.40 -9.43 -4.38
C CYS A 45 -1.36 -8.51 -3.73
N ALA A 46 -0.45 -7.92 -4.51
CA ALA A 46 0.54 -6.98 -3.98
C ALA A 46 -0.14 -5.72 -3.40
N LEU A 47 -1.18 -5.20 -4.05
CA LEU A 47 -1.97 -4.07 -3.54
C LEU A 47 -2.69 -4.45 -2.23
N ALA A 48 -3.32 -5.62 -2.17
CA ALA A 48 -3.93 -6.15 -0.96
C ALA A 48 -2.91 -6.36 0.17
N CYS A 49 -1.69 -6.80 -0.16
CA CYS A 49 -0.58 -6.96 0.78
C CYS A 49 -0.10 -5.63 1.36
N ILE A 50 0.06 -4.59 0.53
CA ILE A 50 0.51 -3.27 0.98
C ILE A 50 -0.47 -2.69 2.01
N SER A 51 -1.77 -2.82 1.75
CA SER A 51 -2.84 -2.50 2.70
C SER A 51 -4.16 -3.09 2.23
N SER A 52 -4.65 -4.12 2.93
CA SER A 52 -5.94 -4.74 2.64
C SER A 52 -7.09 -3.74 2.76
N THR A 53 -7.03 -2.82 3.75
CA THR A 53 -8.00 -1.75 3.93
C THR A 53 -8.09 -0.83 2.71
N CYS A 54 -6.95 -0.33 2.23
CA CYS A 54 -6.95 0.58 1.08
C CYS A 54 -7.29 -0.15 -0.22
N TYR A 55 -6.87 -1.41 -0.37
CA TYR A 55 -7.21 -2.22 -1.54
C TYR A 55 -8.72 -2.46 -1.61
N ASN A 56 -9.33 -2.95 -0.52
CA ASN A 56 -10.76 -3.21 -0.49
C ASN A 56 -11.58 -1.95 -0.75
N SER A 57 -11.14 -0.79 -0.25
CA SER A 57 -11.81 0.49 -0.48
C SER A 57 -11.72 1.01 -1.91
N VAL A 58 -10.69 0.63 -2.68
CA VAL A 58 -10.42 1.21 -4.01
C VAL A 58 -10.69 0.22 -5.14
N TYR A 59 -10.32 -1.04 -4.94
CA TYR A 59 -10.34 -2.13 -5.93
C TYR A 59 -11.17 -3.34 -5.47
N GLY A 60 -11.61 -3.42 -4.21
CA GLY A 60 -12.25 -4.64 -3.68
C GLY A 60 -13.54 -5.07 -4.38
N GLY A 61 -14.29 -4.11 -4.94
CA GLY A 61 -15.50 -4.41 -5.73
C GLY A 61 -15.25 -4.60 -7.22
N ASP A 62 -14.09 -4.16 -7.71
CA ASP A 62 -13.72 -4.14 -9.12
C ASP A 62 -12.19 -4.23 -9.21
N PRO A 63 -11.61 -5.44 -9.09
CA PRO A 63 -10.16 -5.63 -9.13
C PRO A 63 -9.55 -5.14 -10.45
N LEU A 64 -8.23 -4.93 -10.48
CA LEU A 64 -7.58 -4.54 -11.72
C LEU A 64 -7.68 -5.67 -12.76
N GLU A 65 -7.95 -5.29 -14.01
CA GLU A 65 -8.02 -6.20 -15.15
C GLU A 65 -6.71 -6.21 -15.98
N GLU A 66 -6.51 -7.28 -16.77
CA GLU A 66 -5.31 -7.41 -17.59
C GLU A 66 -5.26 -6.29 -18.66
N GLY A 67 -4.14 -5.56 -18.70
CA GLY A 67 -3.97 -4.41 -19.59
C GLY A 67 -4.60 -3.11 -19.09
N GLU A 68 -5.25 -3.10 -17.92
CA GLU A 68 -5.81 -1.88 -17.35
C GLU A 68 -4.72 -0.92 -16.86
N ILE A 69 -4.88 0.38 -17.17
CA ILE A 69 -4.05 1.45 -16.63
C ILE A 69 -4.95 2.42 -15.84
N ASP A 70 -5.18 2.14 -14.56
CA ASP A 70 -5.98 3.02 -13.69
C ASP A 70 -5.14 4.00 -12.86
N LEU A 71 -4.79 5.12 -13.49
CA LEU A 71 -4.07 6.20 -12.82
C LEU A 71 -4.90 6.91 -11.73
N ARG A 72 -6.23 6.90 -11.83
CA ARG A 72 -7.10 7.62 -10.89
C ARG A 72 -7.22 6.86 -9.58
N ARG A 73 -7.59 5.58 -9.64
CA ARG A 73 -7.64 4.68 -8.49
C ARG A 73 -6.24 4.47 -7.91
N GLY A 74 -5.19 4.43 -8.74
CA GLY A 74 -3.81 4.35 -8.27
C GLY A 74 -3.42 5.55 -7.36
N ARG A 75 -3.85 6.76 -7.72
CA ARG A 75 -3.67 7.95 -6.85
C ARG A 75 -4.49 7.87 -5.57
N GLN A 76 -5.71 7.36 -5.63
CA GLN A 76 -6.58 7.21 -4.46
C GLN A 76 -6.01 6.18 -3.47
N PHE A 77 -5.56 5.03 -3.98
CA PHE A 77 -4.90 3.99 -3.19
C PHE A 77 -3.66 4.53 -2.48
N LYS A 78 -2.80 5.24 -3.21
CA LYS A 78 -1.62 5.89 -2.65
C LYS A 78 -1.99 6.90 -1.55
N ALA A 79 -2.98 7.76 -1.78
CA ALA A 79 -3.43 8.75 -0.80
C ALA A 79 -3.99 8.08 0.47
N CYS A 80 -4.73 6.98 0.33
CA CYS A 80 -5.23 6.19 1.45
C CYS A 80 -4.07 5.69 2.35
N ILE A 81 -3.04 5.07 1.75
CA ILE A 81 -1.90 4.55 2.52
C ILE A 81 -1.12 5.69 3.20
N GLN A 82 -0.90 6.81 2.50
CA GLN A 82 -0.27 7.98 3.09
C GLN A 82 -1.03 8.50 4.32
N GLY A 83 -2.36 8.47 4.29
CA GLY A 83 -3.22 8.79 5.42
C GLY A 83 -3.05 7.83 6.60
N LEU A 84 -2.96 6.53 6.34
CA LEU A 84 -2.70 5.50 7.36
C LEU A 84 -1.32 5.69 7.99
N LEU A 85 -0.26 5.81 7.18
CA LEU A 85 1.11 6.04 7.64
C LEU A 85 1.23 7.29 8.51
N LYS A 86 0.52 8.37 8.15
CA LYS A 86 0.49 9.59 8.97
C LYS A 86 -0.19 9.33 10.31
N SER A 87 -1.33 8.62 10.31
CA SER A 87 -2.07 8.28 11.53
C SER A 87 -1.26 7.39 12.47
N GLU A 88 -0.57 6.37 11.94
CA GLU A 88 0.32 5.49 12.70
C GLU A 88 1.46 6.26 13.38
N ARG A 89 2.11 7.17 12.63
CA ARG A 89 3.17 8.03 13.18
C ARG A 89 2.67 8.92 14.30
N LEU A 90 1.49 9.53 14.13
CA LEU A 90 0.87 10.38 15.15
C LEU A 90 0.48 9.57 16.40
N ALA A 91 -0.07 8.37 16.22
CA ALA A 91 -0.40 7.48 17.33
C ALA A 91 0.85 7.08 18.13
N LYS A 92 1.97 6.79 17.45
CA LYS A 92 3.26 6.48 18.09
C LYS A 92 3.78 7.65 18.92
N VAL A 93 3.75 8.88 18.37
CA VAL A 93 4.15 10.10 19.10
C VAL A 93 3.26 10.30 20.33
N ARG A 94 1.94 10.19 20.19
CA ARG A 94 1.00 10.32 21.31
C ARG A 94 1.27 9.28 22.40
N SER A 95 1.56 8.04 22.01
CA SER A 95 1.92 6.99 22.96
C SER A 95 3.19 7.36 23.71
N THR A 96 4.24 7.87 23.04
CA THR A 96 5.50 8.24 23.71
C THR A 96 5.37 9.41 24.68
N THR A 97 4.48 10.37 24.41
CA THR A 97 4.24 11.52 25.29
C THR A 97 3.38 11.19 26.50
N THR A 98 2.60 10.10 26.45
CA THR A 98 1.73 9.68 27.56
C THR A 98 2.49 8.90 28.65
N TYR A 99 3.71 8.44 28.37
CA TYR A 99 4.60 7.77 29.32
C TYR A 99 5.64 8.72 29.96
N GLN A 100 5.40 10.03 29.95
CA GLN A 100 6.26 11.05 30.57
C GLN A 100 5.50 11.87 31.61
#